data_AF-A0A1C6J9B8-F1
#
_entry.id   AF-A0A1C6J9B8-F1
#
_cell.length_a   1.000
_cell.length_b   1.000
_cell.length_c   1.000
_cell.angle_alpha   90.00
_cell.angle_beta   90.00
_cell.angle_gamma   90.00
#
_symmetry.space_group_name_H-M   'P 1'
#
loop_
_entity.id
_entity.type
_entity.pdbx_description
1 polymer ?
#
loop_
_entity_poly.entity_id
_entity_poly.type
_entity_poly.pdbx_seq_one_letter_code
_entity_poly.pdbx_strand_id
1 'polypeptide(L)' 'MRGYEAAQILKAKGVTAEDVAEEIIYRKETNAFSNNPKNEAFMNMTLNELVRIKEMWNI' A
#
# COMPACT_ATOMS: atom_id res chain seq x y z
N MET A 1 -9.85 -9.15 2.77
CA MET A 1 -9.81 -7.98 3.66
C MET A 1 -10.48 -6.83 2.91
N ARG A 2 -11.52 -6.18 3.45
CA ARG A 2 -12.14 -5.04 2.73
C ARG A 2 -11.15 -3.88 2.78
N GLY A 3 -10.98 -3.09 1.71
CA GLY A 3 -9.94 -2.05 1.61
C GLY A 3 -9.83 -1.10 2.82
N TYR A 4 -10.94 -0.90 3.53
CA TYR A 4 -11.03 -0.16 4.80
C TYR A 4 -10.21 -0.76 5.96
N GLU A 5 -10.26 -2.08 6.15
CA GLU A 5 -9.51 -2.76 7.21
C GLU A 5 -8.00 -2.69 6.94
N ALA A 6 -7.60 -2.89 5.68
CA ALA A 6 -6.20 -2.79 5.25
C ALA A 6 -5.67 -1.36 5.44
N ALA A 7 -6.47 -0.35 5.06
CA ALA A 7 -6.18 1.05 5.32
C ALA A 7 -5.99 1.36 6.83
N GLN A 8 -6.85 0.83 7.70
CA GLN A 8 -6.69 1.05 9.14
C GLN A 8 -5.42 0.39 9.70
N ILE A 9 -5.13 -0.84 9.28
CA ILE A 9 -3.93 -1.57 9.69
C ILE A 9 -2.66 -0.82 9.25
N LEU A 10 -2.62 -0.32 8.02
CA LEU A 10 -1.47 0.43 7.52
C LEU A 10 -1.28 1.75 8.28
N LYS A 11 -2.34 2.52 8.54
CA LYS A 11 -2.27 3.73 9.38
C LYS A 11 -1.77 3.42 10.78
N ALA A 12 -2.25 2.33 11.39
CA ALA A 12 -1.80 1.91 12.73
C ALA A 12 -0.33 1.50 12.77
N LYS A 13 0.23 1.07 11.62
CA LYS A 13 1.66 0.78 11.45
C LYS A 13 2.50 2.02 11.10
N GLY A 14 1.90 3.21 11.04
CA GLY A 14 2.59 4.46 10.71
C GLY A 14 2.81 4.67 9.21
N VAL A 15 2.18 3.87 8.35
CA VAL A 15 2.26 4.04 6.89
C VAL A 15 1.45 5.26 6.46
N THR A 16 2.07 6.09 5.62
CA THR A 16 1.52 7.34 5.08
C THR A 16 0.99 7.17 3.65
N ALA A 17 0.19 8.14 3.18
CA ALA A 17 -0.33 8.12 1.81
C ALA A 17 0.78 8.20 0.76
N GLU A 18 1.87 8.87 1.11
CA GLU A 18 3.11 8.94 0.35
C GLU A 18 3.75 7.55 0.22
N ASP A 19 3.89 6.80 1.32
CA ASP A 19 4.44 5.44 1.29
C ASP A 19 3.62 4.50 0.39
N VAL A 20 2.28 4.62 0.44
CA VAL A 20 1.38 3.87 -0.43
C VAL A 20 1.56 4.30 -1.89
N ALA A 21 1.75 5.59 -2.16
CA ALA A 21 1.97 6.10 -3.50
C ALA A 21 3.31 5.62 -4.09
N GLU A 22 4.39 5.64 -3.30
CA GLU A 22 5.70 5.11 -3.68
C GLU A 22 5.63 3.61 -4.00
N GLU A 23 4.93 2.84 -3.16
CA GLU A 23 4.72 1.42 -3.37
C GLU A 23 3.93 1.13 -4.67
N ILE A 24 2.89 1.91 -4.96
CA ILE A 24 2.13 1.80 -6.23
C ILE A 24 3.04 2.05 -7.43
N ILE A 25 3.90 3.08 -7.36
CA ILE A 25 4.85 3.41 -8.44
C ILE A 25 5.82 2.23 -8.63
N TYR A 26 6.43 1.77 -7.53
CA TYR A 26 7.38 0.66 -7.55
C TYR A 26 6.81 -0.58 -8.23
N ARG A 27 5.57 -0.98 -7.90
CA ARG A 27 4.93 -2.16 -8.49
C ARG A 27 4.56 -1.99 -9.95
N LYS A 28 4.17 -0.77 -10.36
CA LYS A 28 3.88 -0.47 -11.77
C LYS A 28 5.14 -0.55 -12.63
N GLU A 29 6.28 -0.11 -12.10
CA GLU A 29 7.55 -0.12 -12.82
C GLU A 29 8.20 -1.51 -12.85
N THR A 30 8.04 -2.30 -11.80
CA THR A 30 8.76 -3.58 -11.64
C THR A 30 7.90 -4.82 -11.87
N ASN A 31 6.57 -4.70 -11.89
CA ASN A 31 5.62 -5.82 -11.85
C ASN A 31 5.85 -6.81 -10.68
N ALA A 32 6.60 -6.42 -9.65
CA ALA A 32 6.94 -7.26 -8.51
C ALA A 32 6.10 -6.90 -7.27
N PHE A 33 5.92 -7.87 -6.37
CA PHE A 33 5.52 -7.56 -5.00
C PHE A 33 6.72 -6.97 -4.26
N SER A 34 6.49 -5.97 -3.41
CA SER A 34 7.58 -5.34 -2.67
C SER A 34 8.13 -6.28 -1.61
N ASN A 35 9.37 -6.70 -1.84
CA ASN A 35 10.23 -7.32 -0.86
C ASN A 35 11.17 -6.28 -0.22
N ASN A 36 10.89 -4.99 -0.42
CA ASN A 36 11.70 -3.92 0.17
C ASN A 36 11.43 -3.89 1.68
N PRO A 37 12.47 -4.01 2.53
CA PRO A 37 12.31 -4.02 3.99
C PRO A 37 11.67 -2.73 4.54
N LYS A 38 11.72 -1.63 3.80
CA LYS A 38 11.00 -0.39 4.15
C LYS A 38 9.48 -0.50 4.01
N ASN A 39 9.01 -1.49 3.25
CA ASN A 39 7.66 -1.63 2.74
C ASN A 39 7.05 -3.01 3.07
N GLU A 40 7.57 -3.69 4.10
CA GLU A 40 7.07 -5.00 4.57
C GLU A 40 5.57 -5.02 4.86
N ALA A 41 5.01 -3.85 5.21
CA ALA A 41 3.58 -3.66 5.42
C ALA A 41 2.73 -4.00 4.18
N PHE A 42 3.32 -4.03 2.98
CA PHE A 42 2.64 -4.25 1.70
C PHE A 42 2.86 -5.64 1.09
N MET A 43 3.73 -6.50 1.66
CA MET A 43 4.13 -7.79 1.07
C MET A 43 2.94 -8.68 0.63
N ASN A 44 1.83 -8.62 1.36
CA ASN A 44 0.64 -9.44 1.11
C ASN A 44 -0.51 -8.70 0.42
N MET A 45 -0.31 -7.46 0.03
CA MET A 45 -1.31 -6.66 -0.67
C MET A 45 -1.12 -6.80 -2.18
N THR A 46 -2.18 -6.63 -2.95
CA THR A 46 -2.16 -6.49 -4.40
C THR A 46 -2.07 -5.01 -4.80
N LEU A 47 -1.67 -4.73 -6.05
CA LEU A 47 -1.68 -3.36 -6.57
C LEU A 47 -3.08 -2.72 -6.49
N ASN A 48 -4.13 -3.49 -6.77
CA ASN A 48 -5.51 -3.02 -6.70
C ASN A 48 -5.93 -2.64 -5.27
N GLU A 49 -5.48 -3.38 -4.26
CA GLU A 49 -5.73 -3.03 -2.86
C GLU A 49 -5.00 -1.74 -2.46
N LEU A 50 -3.76 -1.57 -2.90
CA LEU A 50 -2.99 -0.34 -2.65
C LEU A 50 -3.63 0.88 -3.31
N VAL A 51 -4.07 0.76 -4.57
CA VAL A 51 -4.77 1.83 -5.28
C VAL A 51 -6.03 2.23 -4.53
N ARG A 52 -6.83 1.27 -4.06
CA ARG A 52 -8.02 1.55 -3.24
C ARG A 52 -7.67 2.22 -1.91
N ILE A 53 -6.62 1.78 -1.23
CA ILE A 53 -6.16 2.41 0.02
C ILE A 53 -5.74 3.86 -0.24
N LYS A 54 -5.00 4.11 -1.32
CA LYS A 54 -4.62 5.47 -1.73
C LYS A 54 -5.86 6.33 -1.98
N GLU A 55 -6.83 5.84 -2.77
CA GLU A 55 -8.10 6.54 -3.02
C GLU A 55 -8.87 6.84 -1.71
N MET A 56 -8.84 5.93 -0.74
CA MET A 56 -9.51 6.13 0.55
C MET A 56 -8.82 7.15 1.46
N TRP A 57 -7.51 7.30 1.35
CA TRP A 57 -6.75 8.28 2.15
C TRP A 57 -6.66 9.63 1.46
N ASN A 58 -6.72 9.64 0.14
CA ASN A 58 -6.73 10.81 -0.71
C ASN A 58 -8.18 11.32 -0.86
N ILE A 59 -8.77 11.67 0.29
CA ILE A 59 -10.10 12.31 0.40
C ILE A 59 -10.26 13.41 -0.65
#